data_AF-A0AB35U235-F1
#
_entry.id   AF-A0AB35U235-F1
#
_cell.length_a   1.000
_cell.length_b   1.000
_cell.length_c   1.000
_cell.angle_alpha   90.00
_cell.angle_beta   90.00
_cell.angle_gamma   90.00
#
_symmetry.space_group_name_H-M   'P 1'
#
loop_
_entity.id
_entity.type
_entity.pdbx_description
1 polymer ?
#
loop_
_entity_poly.entity_id
_entity_poly.type
_entity_poly.pdbx_seq_one_letter_code
_entity_poly.pdbx_strand_id
1 'polypeptide(L)'
;MAKTKETLQLEDALRQRSRKKREYGCEEVTIGFTYENKGNEIVDFMSMDAHEVFRCYEIKISLSDLKSNNALSWYGDYNYLVISEDLWMRDIDFDNYIPPYAGILVSHDLQTMRNAKKKAVSDTDRKMLKDSLLRSLYWRMVQYQDAGSDEILKQLQKDQDALKNEYEQYRRQVDRTMFTEEDYVRYYGMNHQCSPDLEQMAKGEREQYFLRREGKMAWQKEDDHLCCPVCGYRTKLKSAFCPACGVDLRQLIRK
;
A
#
# COMPACT_ATOMS: atom_id res chain seq x y z
N MET A 1 -9.44 3.65 1.81
CA MET A 1 -10.49 2.63 1.60
C MET A 1 -10.84 2.62 0.13
N ALA A 2 -10.92 1.45 -0.51
CA ALA A 2 -11.39 1.36 -1.89
C ALA A 2 -12.90 1.69 -1.95
N LYS A 3 -13.34 2.41 -2.98
CA LYS A 3 -14.78 2.65 -3.21
C LYS A 3 -15.51 1.32 -3.41
N THR A 4 -16.73 1.22 -2.89
CA THR A 4 -17.56 0.03 -3.14
C THR A 4 -17.99 0.00 -4.61
N LYS A 5 -18.32 -1.21 -5.10
CA LYS A 5 -18.84 -1.38 -6.47
C LYS A 5 -20.10 -0.54 -6.72
N GLU A 6 -20.98 -0.44 -5.72
CA GLU A 6 -22.23 0.29 -5.82
C GLU A 6 -22.01 1.80 -5.91
N THR A 7 -21.09 2.37 -5.12
CA THR A 7 -20.69 3.78 -5.25
C THR A 7 -20.20 4.08 -6.67
N LEU A 8 -19.35 3.21 -7.23
CA LEU A 8 -18.83 3.38 -8.59
C LEU A 8 -19.94 3.32 -9.66
N GLN A 9 -20.97 2.49 -9.47
CA GLN A 9 -22.11 2.42 -10.38
C GLN A 9 -22.95 3.69 -10.35
N LEU A 10 -23.18 4.28 -9.17
CA LEU A 10 -23.89 5.55 -9.03
C LEU A 10 -23.09 6.72 -9.63
N GLU A 11 -21.78 6.76 -9.42
CA GLU A 11 -20.88 7.74 -10.06
C GLU A 11 -20.93 7.63 -11.59
N ASP A 12 -20.86 6.41 -12.13
CA ASP A 12 -20.93 6.21 -13.58
C ASP A 12 -22.30 6.60 -14.16
N ALA A 13 -23.39 6.30 -13.44
CA ALA A 13 -24.72 6.75 -13.83
C ALA A 13 -24.82 8.28 -13.91
N LEU A 14 -24.28 9.00 -12.91
CA LEU A 14 -24.24 10.47 -12.91
C LEU A 14 -23.37 11.04 -14.05
N ARG A 15 -22.24 10.38 -14.34
CA ARG A 15 -21.38 10.72 -15.47
C ARG A 15 -22.10 10.53 -16.81
N GLN A 16 -22.77 9.39 -17.00
CA GLN A 16 -23.55 9.11 -18.21
C GLN A 16 -24.70 10.10 -18.38
N ARG A 17 -25.42 10.43 -17.29
CA ARG A 17 -26.48 11.44 -17.30
C ARG A 17 -25.94 12.81 -17.71
N SER A 18 -24.83 13.24 -17.13
CA SER A 18 -24.18 14.52 -17.46
C SER A 18 -23.78 14.58 -18.94
N ARG A 19 -23.17 13.50 -19.46
CA ARG A 19 -22.83 13.37 -20.89
C ARG A 19 -24.06 13.49 -21.78
N LYS A 20 -25.14 12.76 -21.46
CA LYS A 20 -26.41 12.80 -22.23
C LYS A 20 -27.03 14.20 -22.24
N LYS A 21 -26.91 14.94 -21.14
CA LYS A 21 -27.42 16.31 -21.01
C LYS A 21 -26.45 17.39 -21.49
N ARG A 22 -25.25 17.03 -21.93
CA ARG A 22 -24.17 17.97 -22.31
C ARG A 22 -23.79 18.90 -21.15
N GLU A 23 -23.80 18.36 -19.94
CA GLU A 23 -23.34 19.02 -18.72
C GLU A 23 -21.87 18.67 -18.48
N TYR A 24 -21.08 19.63 -17.99
CA TYR A 24 -19.70 19.42 -17.55
C TYR A 24 -19.73 18.81 -16.15
N GLY A 25 -19.46 17.51 -16.01
CA GLY A 25 -19.55 16.77 -14.74
C GLY A 25 -18.22 16.19 -14.29
N CYS A 26 -17.97 16.20 -12.98
CA CYS A 26 -16.77 15.62 -12.36
C CYS A 26 -17.09 15.00 -10.99
N GLU A 27 -16.44 13.89 -10.67
CA GLU A 27 -16.45 13.27 -9.33
C GLU A 27 -15.48 13.99 -8.38
N GLU A 28 -15.78 13.91 -7.07
CA GLU A 28 -14.93 14.37 -5.95
C GLU A 28 -14.46 15.82 -6.10
N VAL A 29 -15.41 16.76 -6.18
CA VAL A 29 -15.09 18.17 -6.32
C VAL A 29 -14.93 18.82 -4.95
N THR A 30 -13.69 19.11 -4.57
CA THR A 30 -13.39 19.94 -3.40
C THR A 30 -13.89 21.36 -3.59
N ILE A 31 -14.65 21.89 -2.65
CA ILE A 31 -15.31 23.20 -2.74
C ILE A 31 -14.45 24.30 -2.11
N GLY A 32 -14.13 25.30 -2.92
CA GLY A 32 -13.30 26.44 -2.54
C GLY A 32 -11.82 26.09 -2.40
N PHE A 33 -11.07 27.02 -1.82
CA PHE A 33 -9.62 26.95 -1.73
C PHE A 33 -9.11 27.29 -0.34
N THR A 34 -7.97 26.73 0.02
CA THR A 34 -7.35 26.90 1.35
C THR A 34 -7.04 28.35 1.68
N TYR A 35 -6.65 29.16 0.69
CA TYR A 35 -6.37 30.59 0.89
C TYR A 35 -7.62 31.43 1.22
N GLU A 36 -8.83 30.88 1.01
CA GLU A 36 -10.11 31.51 1.39
C GLU A 36 -10.68 30.91 2.69
N ASN A 37 -9.87 30.15 3.45
CA ASN A 37 -10.32 29.33 4.58
C ASN A 37 -11.42 28.32 4.20
N LYS A 38 -11.43 27.87 2.93
CA LYS A 38 -12.31 26.82 2.40
C LYS A 38 -11.47 25.62 1.93
N GLY A 39 -12.07 24.65 1.24
CA GLY A 39 -11.35 23.49 0.68
C GLY A 39 -11.38 22.22 1.52
N ASN A 40 -12.21 22.17 2.56
CA ASN A 40 -12.37 20.99 3.42
C ASN A 40 -13.60 20.15 3.05
N GLU A 41 -14.48 20.70 2.20
CA GLU A 41 -15.73 20.09 1.78
C GLU A 41 -15.58 19.51 0.37
N ILE A 42 -16.16 18.34 0.13
CA ILE A 42 -16.08 17.63 -1.14
C ILE A 42 -17.49 17.23 -1.54
N VAL A 43 -17.92 17.64 -2.72
CA VAL A 43 -19.13 17.15 -3.36
C VAL A 43 -18.78 15.87 -4.12
N ASP A 44 -19.50 14.77 -3.87
CA ASP A 44 -19.22 13.47 -4.51
C ASP A 44 -19.28 13.54 -6.04
N PHE A 45 -20.27 14.26 -6.58
CA PHE A 45 -20.32 14.58 -8.00
C PHE A 45 -20.94 15.95 -8.23
N MET A 46 -20.32 16.76 -9.09
CA MET A 46 -20.83 18.08 -9.45
C MET A 46 -20.92 18.24 -10.95
N SER A 47 -22.00 18.88 -11.42
CA SER A 47 -22.18 19.20 -12.83
C SER A 47 -22.62 20.65 -13.06
N MET A 48 -22.28 21.19 -14.22
CA MET A 48 -22.67 22.52 -14.67
C MET A 48 -23.15 22.47 -16.12
N ASP A 49 -24.25 23.14 -16.46
CA ASP A 49 -24.65 23.32 -17.87
C ASP A 49 -24.10 24.63 -18.49
N ALA A 50 -24.36 24.85 -19.77
CA ALA A 50 -23.89 26.04 -20.49
C ALA A 50 -24.48 27.36 -19.98
N HIS A 51 -25.55 27.33 -19.18
CA HIS A 51 -26.16 28.49 -18.53
C HIS A 51 -25.66 28.68 -17.09
N GLU A 52 -24.54 28.03 -16.76
CA GLU A 52 -23.91 28.05 -15.44
C GLU A 52 -24.83 27.54 -14.32
N VAL A 53 -25.79 26.66 -14.61
CA VAL A 53 -26.63 26.05 -13.56
C VAL A 53 -25.89 24.86 -12.95
N PHE A 54 -25.59 24.97 -11.66
CA PHE A 54 -24.86 23.96 -10.91
C PHE A 54 -25.78 22.92 -10.28
N ARG A 55 -25.36 21.66 -10.33
CA ARG A 55 -26.03 20.54 -9.66
C ARG A 55 -25.01 19.78 -8.83
N CYS A 56 -25.24 19.73 -7.52
CA CYS A 56 -24.40 18.98 -6.57
C CYS A 56 -25.12 17.69 -6.17
N TYR A 57 -24.36 16.61 -6.10
CA TYR A 57 -24.85 15.27 -5.81
C TYR A 57 -24.04 14.68 -4.67
N GLU A 58 -24.72 14.23 -3.63
CA GLU A 58 -24.17 13.53 -2.47
C GLU A 58 -24.59 12.05 -2.55
N ILE A 59 -23.64 11.12 -2.55
CA ILE A 59 -23.89 9.69 -2.74
C ILE A 59 -23.85 8.98 -1.39
N LYS A 60 -24.95 8.30 -1.02
CA LYS A 60 -25.04 7.52 0.23
C LYS A 60 -25.61 6.13 -0.06
N ILE A 61 -24.81 5.09 0.18
CA ILE A 61 -25.22 3.70 -0.09
C ILE A 61 -25.75 2.98 1.16
N SER A 62 -25.43 3.47 2.35
CA SER A 62 -25.83 2.86 3.62
C SER A 62 -26.36 3.89 4.62
N LEU A 63 -27.08 3.39 5.64
CA LEU A 63 -27.58 4.23 6.73
C LEU A 63 -26.43 4.85 7.55
N SER A 64 -25.32 4.12 7.69
CA SER A 64 -24.11 4.65 8.32
C SER A 64 -23.50 5.82 7.54
N ASP A 65 -23.51 5.75 6.20
CA ASP A 65 -23.03 6.86 5.37
C ASP A 65 -23.93 8.08 5.50
N LEU A 66 -25.25 7.87 5.55
CA LEU A 66 -26.23 8.95 5.69
C LEU A 66 -26.13 9.63 7.06
N LYS A 67 -25.79 8.87 8.10
CA LYS A 67 -25.59 9.34 9.48
C LYS A 67 -24.18 9.85 9.76
N SER A 68 -23.28 9.86 8.79
CA SER A 68 -21.90 10.28 9.03
C SER A 68 -21.82 11.78 9.31
N ASN A 69 -20.85 12.19 10.13
CA ASN A 69 -20.59 13.60 10.45
C ASN A 69 -19.91 14.37 9.30
N ASN A 70 -19.79 13.77 8.12
CA ASN A 70 -19.21 14.47 6.98
C ASN A 70 -20.16 15.58 6.53
N ALA A 71 -19.62 16.77 6.27
CA ALA A 71 -20.39 17.88 5.74
C ALA A 71 -21.02 17.46 4.40
N LEU A 72 -22.33 17.67 4.27
CA LEU A 72 -23.06 17.50 3.01
C LEU A 72 -23.03 18.84 2.27
N SER A 73 -22.44 18.86 1.09
CA SER A 73 -22.08 20.09 0.39
C SER A 73 -23.20 20.55 -0.55
N TRP A 74 -24.21 21.19 0.03
CA TRP A 74 -25.42 21.67 -0.66
C TRP A 74 -25.28 23.06 -1.33
N TYR A 75 -24.29 23.20 -2.21
CA TYR A 75 -23.95 24.50 -2.83
C TYR A 75 -24.64 24.77 -4.17
N GLY A 76 -25.17 23.75 -4.86
CA GLY A 76 -25.68 23.89 -6.22
C GLY A 76 -26.99 24.69 -6.32
N ASP A 77 -27.32 25.13 -7.54
CA ASP A 77 -28.67 25.62 -7.88
C ASP A 77 -29.70 24.51 -7.66
N TYR A 78 -29.32 23.26 -7.94
CA TYR A 78 -30.05 22.06 -7.55
C TYR A 78 -29.14 21.12 -6.78
N ASN A 79 -29.71 20.45 -5.79
CA ASN A 79 -28.98 19.59 -4.87
C ASN A 79 -29.69 18.25 -4.81
N TYR A 80 -28.94 17.14 -4.83
CA TYR A 80 -29.50 15.80 -4.87
C TYR A 80 -28.79 14.88 -3.89
N LEU A 81 -29.57 14.14 -3.11
CA LEU A 81 -29.10 12.92 -2.48
C LEU A 81 -29.29 11.77 -3.46
N VAL A 82 -28.22 11.03 -3.74
CA VAL A 82 -28.22 9.85 -4.61
C VAL A 82 -27.99 8.63 -3.75
N ILE A 83 -28.93 7.68 -3.76
CA ILE A 83 -28.90 6.54 -2.86
C ILE A 83 -29.09 5.20 -3.56
N SER A 84 -28.62 4.15 -2.90
CA SER A 84 -28.92 2.77 -3.29
C SER A 84 -30.40 2.45 -3.14
N GLU A 85 -30.86 1.47 -3.91
CA GLU A 85 -32.20 0.91 -3.79
C GLU A 85 -32.40 0.30 -2.39
N ASP A 86 -31.38 -0.42 -1.88
CA ASP A 86 -31.36 -0.98 -0.54
C ASP A 86 -31.56 0.07 0.56
N LEU A 87 -30.94 1.25 0.43
CA LEU A 87 -31.10 2.32 1.41
C LEU A 87 -32.51 2.93 1.34
N TRP A 88 -33.06 3.07 0.14
CA TRP A 88 -34.43 3.56 -0.06
C TRP A 88 -35.47 2.61 0.56
N MET A 89 -35.29 1.30 0.42
CA MET A 89 -36.20 0.28 0.98
C MET A 89 -36.25 0.24 2.51
N ARG A 90 -35.36 0.94 3.22
CA ARG A 90 -35.33 0.96 4.69
C ARG A 90 -36.36 1.89 5.34
N ASP A 91 -37.22 2.52 4.55
CA ASP A 91 -38.31 3.41 5.01
C ASP A 91 -37.82 4.48 6.01
N ILE A 92 -36.74 5.16 5.62
CA ILE A 92 -36.10 6.20 6.42
C ILE A 92 -36.81 7.52 6.16
N ASP A 93 -37.09 8.28 7.22
CA ASP A 93 -37.48 9.68 7.09
C ASP A 93 -36.26 10.54 6.72
N PHE A 94 -36.09 10.76 5.42
CA PHE A 94 -34.99 11.53 4.83
C PHE A 94 -35.01 13.01 5.22
N ASP A 95 -36.15 13.56 5.64
CA ASP A 95 -36.25 14.99 6.01
C ASP A 95 -35.44 15.31 7.27
N ASN A 96 -35.08 14.30 8.07
CA ASN A 96 -34.17 14.44 9.20
C ASN A 96 -32.69 14.59 8.80
N TYR A 97 -32.32 14.26 7.56
CA TYR A 97 -30.93 14.19 7.11
C TYR A 97 -30.60 15.21 6.03
N ILE A 98 -31.57 15.57 5.19
CA ILE A 98 -31.35 16.42 4.02
C ILE A 98 -32.29 17.61 3.96
N PRO A 99 -31.86 18.77 3.42
CA PRO A 99 -32.71 19.95 3.31
C PRO A 99 -33.97 19.71 2.45
N PRO A 100 -35.06 20.45 2.68
CA PRO A 100 -36.35 20.27 1.97
C PRO A 100 -36.30 20.66 0.48
N TYR A 101 -35.22 21.32 0.04
CA TYR A 101 -34.97 21.65 -1.36
C TYR A 101 -34.15 20.59 -2.10
N ALA A 102 -33.53 19.64 -1.39
CA ALA A 102 -32.74 18.60 -2.02
C ALA A 102 -33.65 17.55 -2.70
N GLY A 103 -33.33 17.16 -3.93
CA GLY A 103 -33.98 16.03 -4.59
C GLY A 103 -33.43 14.70 -4.10
N ILE A 104 -34.15 13.61 -4.39
CA ILE A 104 -33.71 12.24 -4.10
C ILE A 104 -33.73 11.46 -5.41
N LEU A 105 -32.57 10.91 -5.77
CA LEU A 105 -32.38 10.01 -6.89
C LEU A 105 -32.03 8.62 -6.33
N VAL A 106 -32.70 7.59 -6.84
CA VAL A 106 -32.54 6.21 -6.38
C VAL A 106 -32.03 5.33 -7.50
N SER A 107 -31.16 4.38 -7.15
CA SER A 107 -30.56 3.36 -8.03
C SER A 107 -29.64 3.93 -9.12
N HIS A 108 -29.04 3.02 -9.89
CA HIS A 108 -28.20 3.36 -11.05
C HIS A 108 -29.01 3.94 -12.23
N ASP A 109 -30.34 3.79 -12.25
CA ASP A 109 -31.20 4.45 -13.24
C ASP A 109 -31.48 5.92 -12.89
N LEU A 110 -31.04 6.38 -11.72
CA LEU A 110 -31.26 7.74 -11.19
C LEU A 110 -32.75 8.13 -11.21
N GLN A 111 -33.60 7.22 -10.73
CA GLN A 111 -35.04 7.43 -10.65
C GLN A 111 -35.34 8.56 -9.67
N THR A 112 -36.12 9.55 -10.12
CA THR A 112 -36.47 10.71 -9.29
C THR A 112 -37.61 10.36 -8.34
N MET A 113 -37.29 10.14 -7.06
CA MET A 113 -38.29 9.95 -6.00
C MET A 113 -38.73 11.27 -5.38
N ARG A 114 -37.85 12.28 -5.39
CA ARG A 114 -38.16 13.64 -4.95
C ARG A 114 -37.52 14.66 -5.88
N ASN A 115 -38.32 15.61 -6.37
CA ASN A 115 -37.82 16.70 -7.21
C ASN A 115 -37.02 17.71 -6.37
N ALA A 116 -35.82 18.06 -6.86
CA ALA A 116 -35.04 19.15 -6.27
C ALA A 116 -35.71 20.51 -6.57
N LYS A 117 -35.65 21.42 -5.60
CA LYS A 117 -36.10 22.81 -5.77
C LYS A 117 -34.90 23.68 -6.05
N LYS A 118 -35.08 24.67 -6.93
CA LYS A 118 -34.02 25.62 -7.27
C LYS A 118 -33.69 26.47 -6.05
N LYS A 119 -32.41 26.51 -5.67
CA LYS A 119 -31.83 27.39 -4.66
C LYS A 119 -31.12 28.55 -5.36
N ALA A 120 -31.25 29.76 -4.82
CA ALA A 120 -30.47 30.90 -5.29
C ALA A 120 -29.01 30.75 -4.82
N VAL A 121 -28.06 30.84 -5.75
CA VAL A 121 -26.62 30.80 -5.48
C VAL A 121 -26.06 32.19 -5.74
N SER A 122 -25.30 32.73 -4.77
CA SER A 122 -24.67 34.05 -4.90
C SER A 122 -23.63 34.06 -6.02
N ASP A 123 -23.34 35.23 -6.61
CA ASP A 123 -22.32 35.32 -7.67
C ASP A 123 -20.93 34.90 -7.16
N THR A 124 -20.62 35.20 -5.89
CA THR A 124 -19.39 34.76 -5.22
C THR A 124 -19.31 33.24 -5.14
N ASP A 125 -20.39 32.57 -4.72
CA ASP A 125 -20.41 31.11 -4.63
C ASP A 125 -20.41 30.47 -6.01
N ARG A 126 -21.09 31.08 -6.99
CA ARG A 126 -21.09 30.60 -8.39
C ARG A 126 -19.68 30.60 -8.97
N LYS A 127 -18.91 31.67 -8.73
CA LYS A 127 -17.49 31.74 -9.11
C LYS A 127 -16.68 30.65 -8.42
N MET A 128 -16.85 30.49 -7.11
CA MET A 128 -16.18 29.44 -6.34
C MET A 128 -16.47 28.03 -6.90
N LEU A 129 -17.73 27.72 -7.22
CA LEU A 129 -18.13 26.43 -7.78
C LEU A 129 -17.53 26.21 -9.16
N LYS A 130 -17.51 27.25 -10.00
CA LYS A 130 -16.88 27.20 -11.33
C LYS A 130 -15.38 26.92 -11.24
N ASP A 131 -14.67 27.64 -10.39
CA ASP A 131 -13.22 27.48 -10.20
C ASP A 131 -12.89 26.10 -9.58
N SER A 132 -13.73 25.62 -8.65
CA SER A 132 -13.63 24.29 -8.06
C SER A 132 -13.82 23.18 -9.11
N LEU A 133 -14.86 23.31 -9.95
CA LEU A 133 -15.13 22.35 -11.03
C LEU A 133 -14.01 22.33 -12.06
N LEU A 134 -13.57 23.51 -12.51
CA LEU A 134 -12.53 23.65 -13.52
C LEU A 134 -11.22 23.02 -13.04
N ARG A 135 -10.84 23.28 -11.78
CA ARG A 135 -9.67 22.64 -11.16
C ARG A 135 -9.80 21.12 -11.18
N SER A 136 -10.91 20.57 -10.71
CA SER A 136 -11.10 19.10 -10.66
C SER A 136 -11.11 18.48 -12.05
N LEU A 137 -11.78 19.11 -13.03
CA LEU A 137 -11.77 18.66 -14.43
C LEU A 137 -10.37 18.69 -15.03
N TYR A 138 -9.59 19.75 -14.79
CA TYR A 138 -8.22 19.86 -15.26
C TYR A 138 -7.34 18.73 -14.71
N TRP A 139 -7.38 18.50 -13.40
CA TRP A 139 -6.61 17.39 -12.79
C TRP A 139 -7.03 16.03 -13.32
N ARG A 140 -8.33 15.81 -13.53
CA ARG A 140 -8.83 14.56 -14.11
C ARG A 140 -8.36 14.39 -15.56
N MET A 141 -8.33 15.47 -16.34
CA MET A 141 -7.77 15.46 -17.70
C MET A 141 -6.29 15.11 -17.69
N VAL A 142 -5.47 15.73 -16.83
CA VAL A 142 -4.05 15.40 -16.69
C VAL A 142 -3.87 13.93 -16.33
N GLN A 143 -4.64 13.41 -15.37
CA GLN A 143 -4.62 11.98 -15.04
C GLN A 143 -4.94 11.07 -16.23
N TYR A 144 -5.91 11.43 -17.08
CA TYR A 144 -6.21 10.67 -18.30
C TYR A 144 -5.10 10.78 -19.34
N GLN A 145 -4.45 11.93 -19.48
CA GLN A 145 -3.32 12.11 -20.38
C GLN A 145 -2.11 11.29 -19.93
N ASP A 146 -1.81 11.31 -18.62
CA ASP A 146 -0.74 10.52 -18.04
C ASP A 146 -1.02 9.02 -18.18
N ALA A 147 -2.25 8.58 -17.90
CA ALA A 147 -2.66 7.18 -18.09
C ALA A 147 -2.61 6.72 -19.56
N GLY A 148 -2.85 7.65 -20.49
CA GLY A 148 -2.72 7.41 -21.93
C GLY A 148 -1.31 7.65 -22.47
N SER A 149 -0.34 8.01 -21.62
CA SER A 149 1.02 8.32 -22.07
C SER A 149 1.77 7.03 -22.39
N ASP A 150 2.09 6.85 -23.68
CA ASP A 150 2.95 5.78 -24.17
C ASP A 150 4.32 5.77 -23.47
N GLU A 151 4.81 6.93 -23.00
CA GLU A 151 6.08 7.02 -22.28
C GLU A 151 6.02 6.34 -20.92
N ILE A 152 4.94 6.57 -20.16
CA ILE A 152 4.72 5.91 -18.86
C ILE A 152 4.54 4.41 -19.05
N LEU A 153 3.78 3.99 -20.06
CA LEU A 153 3.62 2.55 -20.38
C LEU A 153 4.95 1.89 -20.76
N LYS A 154 5.78 2.54 -21.58
CA LYS A 154 7.11 2.04 -21.95
C LYS A 154 8.04 1.96 -20.74
N GLN A 155 8.01 2.96 -19.86
CA GLN A 155 8.80 2.96 -18.64
C GLN A 155 8.39 1.82 -17.70
N LEU A 156 7.08 1.64 -17.49
CA LEU A 156 6.55 0.53 -16.68
C LEU A 156 6.91 -0.84 -17.26
N GLN A 157 6.86 -1.01 -18.58
CA GLN A 157 7.30 -2.25 -19.25
C GLN A 157 8.80 -2.51 -19.02
N LYS A 158 9.63 -1.47 -19.17
CA LYS A 158 11.08 -1.56 -18.92
C LYS A 158 11.36 -1.94 -17.47
N ASP A 159 10.65 -1.35 -16.52
CA ASP A 159 10.79 -1.66 -15.10
C ASP A 159 10.34 -3.10 -14.81
N GLN A 160 9.22 -3.54 -15.42
CA GLN A 160 8.75 -4.91 -15.30
C GLN A 160 9.79 -5.92 -15.81
N ASP A 161 10.42 -5.63 -16.94
CA ASP A 161 11.45 -6.50 -17.52
C ASP A 161 12.74 -6.48 -16.69
N ALA A 162 13.12 -5.33 -16.13
CA ALA A 162 14.24 -5.22 -15.20
C ALA A 162 13.99 -6.07 -13.94
N LEU A 163 12.82 -5.95 -13.32
CA LEU A 163 12.43 -6.74 -12.15
C LEU A 163 12.40 -8.24 -12.46
N LYS A 164 11.88 -8.65 -13.63
CA LYS A 164 11.90 -10.06 -14.06
C LYS A 164 13.33 -10.58 -14.18
N ASN A 165 14.22 -9.80 -14.79
CA ASN A 165 15.62 -10.18 -14.95
C ASN A 165 16.32 -10.29 -13.59
N GLU A 166 16.08 -9.35 -12.68
CA GLU A 166 16.61 -9.39 -11.31
C GLU A 166 16.10 -10.61 -10.54
N TYR A 167 14.80 -10.89 -10.62
CA TYR A 167 14.20 -12.07 -10.03
C TYR A 167 14.80 -13.37 -10.58
N GLU A 168 15.01 -13.46 -11.90
CA GLU A 168 15.66 -14.64 -12.50
C GLU A 168 17.11 -14.80 -12.05
N GLN A 169 17.87 -13.71 -11.95
CA GLN A 169 19.24 -13.74 -11.45
C GLN A 169 19.29 -14.21 -10.00
N TYR A 170 18.42 -13.65 -9.16
CA TYR A 170 18.27 -14.07 -7.77
C TYR A 170 17.89 -15.55 -7.66
N ARG A 171 16.91 -16.01 -8.45
CA ARG A 171 16.50 -17.42 -8.49
C ARG A 171 17.68 -18.32 -8.86
N ARG A 172 18.43 -18.00 -9.93
CA ARG A 172 19.62 -18.77 -10.34
C ARG A 172 20.69 -18.80 -9.25
N GLN A 173 20.86 -17.71 -8.52
CA GLN A 173 21.82 -17.65 -7.41
C GLN A 173 21.37 -18.55 -6.26
N VAL A 174 20.10 -18.54 -5.89
CA VAL A 174 19.52 -19.41 -4.86
C VAL A 174 19.66 -20.87 -5.28
N ASP A 175 19.24 -21.23 -6.49
CA ASP A 175 19.35 -22.60 -7.02
C ASP A 175 20.80 -23.12 -6.98
N ARG A 176 21.75 -22.27 -7.41
CA ARG A 176 23.18 -22.62 -7.36
C ARG A 176 23.68 -22.81 -5.94
N THR A 177 23.22 -21.97 -5.01
CA THR A 177 23.62 -22.05 -3.60
C THR A 177 23.10 -23.34 -2.98
N MET A 178 21.81 -23.63 -3.17
CA MET A 178 21.18 -24.87 -2.73
C MET A 178 21.89 -26.10 -3.28
N PHE A 179 22.16 -26.13 -4.60
CA PHE A 179 22.89 -27.25 -5.21
C PHE A 179 24.28 -27.42 -4.58
N THR A 180 25.00 -26.33 -4.35
CA THR A 180 26.35 -26.37 -3.76
C THR A 180 26.30 -26.88 -2.31
N GLU A 181 25.29 -26.47 -1.54
CA GLU A 181 25.06 -26.93 -0.17
C GLU A 181 24.72 -28.43 -0.13
N GLU A 182 23.80 -28.88 -0.98
CA GLU A 182 23.42 -30.29 -1.10
C GLU A 182 24.61 -31.17 -1.51
N ASP A 183 25.40 -30.72 -2.48
CA ASP A 183 26.58 -31.44 -2.96
C ASP A 183 27.64 -31.55 -1.86
N TYR A 184 27.91 -30.45 -1.15
CA TYR A 184 28.82 -30.44 0.00
C TYR A 184 28.34 -31.39 1.10
N VAL A 185 27.07 -31.31 1.51
CA VAL A 185 26.47 -32.19 2.53
C VAL A 185 26.63 -33.66 2.16
N ARG A 186 26.34 -34.00 0.90
CA ARG A 186 26.44 -35.36 0.38
C ARG A 186 27.87 -35.88 0.48
N TYR A 187 28.84 -35.17 -0.10
CA TYR A 187 30.22 -35.65 -0.13
C TYR A 187 30.90 -35.57 1.25
N TYR A 188 30.58 -34.57 2.07
CA TYR A 188 31.04 -34.53 3.46
C TYR A 188 30.54 -35.74 4.25
N GLY A 189 29.25 -36.05 4.13
CA GLY A 189 28.63 -37.20 4.79
C GLY A 189 29.23 -38.54 4.34
N MET A 190 29.51 -38.70 3.03
CA MET A 190 30.20 -39.88 2.50
C MET A 190 31.63 -40.02 3.06
N ASN A 191 32.39 -38.93 3.10
CA ASN A 191 33.77 -38.95 3.60
C ASN A 191 33.87 -39.21 5.11
N HIS A 192 32.90 -38.74 5.89
CA HIS A 192 32.88 -38.86 7.35
C HIS A 192 31.91 -39.93 7.88
N GLN A 193 31.25 -40.67 6.98
CA GLN A 193 30.25 -41.69 7.29
C GLN A 193 29.17 -41.19 8.26
N CYS A 194 28.68 -39.97 8.02
CA CYS A 194 27.68 -39.32 8.87
C CYS A 194 26.61 -38.59 8.04
N SER A 195 25.54 -38.16 8.70
CA SER A 195 24.55 -37.25 8.12
C SER A 195 24.77 -35.85 8.70
N PRO A 196 25.52 -34.96 8.02
CA PRO A 196 25.86 -33.66 8.57
C PRO A 196 24.66 -32.72 8.56
N ASP A 197 24.45 -32.00 9.67
CA ASP A 197 23.55 -30.85 9.76
C ASP A 197 24.38 -29.56 9.66
N LEU A 198 24.28 -28.88 8.50
CA LEU A 198 25.03 -27.66 8.25
C LEU A 198 24.71 -26.54 9.24
N GLU A 199 23.47 -26.42 9.69
CA GLU A 199 23.09 -25.34 10.60
C GLU A 199 23.75 -25.54 11.96
N GLN A 200 23.72 -26.77 12.48
CA GLN A 200 24.38 -27.13 13.72
C GLN A 200 25.91 -27.01 13.62
N MET A 201 26.50 -27.47 12.52
CA MET A 201 27.94 -27.34 12.27
C MET A 201 28.36 -25.87 12.22
N ALA A 202 27.63 -25.03 11.50
CA ALA A 202 27.90 -23.59 11.43
C ALA A 202 27.75 -22.91 12.80
N LYS A 203 26.81 -23.37 13.64
CA LYS A 203 26.68 -22.91 15.03
C LYS A 203 27.92 -23.27 15.85
N GLY A 204 28.40 -24.51 15.73
CA GLY A 204 29.63 -24.96 16.39
C GLY A 204 30.86 -24.12 16.00
N GLU A 205 31.03 -23.82 14.71
CA GLU A 205 32.11 -22.94 14.22
C GLU A 205 32.02 -21.52 14.81
N ARG A 206 30.81 -20.95 14.89
CA ARG A 206 30.60 -19.64 15.53
C ARG A 206 30.98 -19.65 17.01
N GLU A 207 30.56 -20.69 17.75
CA GLU A 207 30.90 -20.85 19.17
C GLU A 207 32.41 -20.98 19.37
N GLN A 208 33.08 -21.80 18.55
CA GLN A 208 34.54 -21.94 18.59
C GLN A 208 35.26 -20.63 18.27
N TYR A 209 34.75 -19.82 17.33
CA TYR A 209 35.29 -18.49 17.05
C TYR A 209 35.25 -17.59 18.30
N PHE A 210 34.11 -17.53 18.99
CA PHE A 210 33.99 -16.72 20.21
C PHE A 210 34.92 -17.21 21.32
N LEU A 211 34.97 -18.52 21.56
CA LEU A 211 35.86 -19.10 22.57
C LEU A 211 37.35 -18.86 22.28
N ARG A 212 37.77 -18.95 21.01
CA ARG A 212 39.15 -18.64 20.59
C ARG A 212 39.48 -17.16 20.71
N ARG A 213 38.52 -16.27 20.44
CA ARG A 213 38.67 -14.83 20.62
C ARG A 213 38.81 -14.45 22.10
N GLU A 214 38.04 -15.10 22.98
CA GLU A 214 38.10 -14.89 24.42
C GLU A 214 39.30 -15.57 25.09
N GLY A 215 40.13 -16.30 24.32
CA GLY A 215 41.28 -17.05 24.84
C GLY A 215 40.90 -18.29 25.65
N LYS A 216 39.62 -18.68 25.66
CA LYS A 216 39.10 -19.87 26.36
C LYS A 216 39.47 -21.17 25.64
N MET A 217 39.69 -21.11 24.32
CA MET A 217 40.21 -22.22 23.50
C MET A 217 41.70 -22.01 23.17
N ALA A 218 42.52 -21.86 24.22
CA ALA A 218 43.98 -21.77 24.13
C ALA A 218 44.62 -22.70 25.16
N TRP A 219 45.92 -22.97 25.01
CA TRP A 219 46.69 -23.75 25.99
C TRP A 219 46.58 -23.15 27.40
N GLN A 220 46.09 -23.94 28.35
CA GLN A 220 45.98 -23.54 29.76
C GLN A 220 47.25 -23.99 30.50
N LYS A 221 47.80 -23.14 31.37
CA LYS A 221 48.99 -23.47 32.14
C LYS A 221 48.59 -24.14 33.46
N GLU A 222 49.02 -25.38 33.66
CA GLU A 222 48.90 -26.12 34.92
C GLU A 222 50.31 -26.57 35.35
N ASP A 223 50.80 -26.05 36.48
CA ASP A 223 52.15 -26.28 36.99
C ASP A 223 53.26 -25.97 35.95
N ASP A 224 54.02 -27.00 35.54
CA ASP A 224 55.11 -26.96 34.55
C ASP A 224 54.67 -27.48 33.15
N HIS A 225 53.36 -27.63 32.92
CA HIS A 225 52.80 -28.16 31.67
C HIS A 225 51.69 -27.26 31.11
N LEU A 226 51.49 -27.35 29.81
CA LEU A 226 50.37 -26.78 29.06
C LEU A 226 49.33 -27.87 28.81
N CYS A 227 48.09 -27.59 29.14
CA CYS A 227 46.96 -28.50 29.04
C CYS A 227 45.99 -28.06 27.93
N CYS A 228 45.51 -29.01 27.14
CA CYS A 228 44.47 -28.77 26.16
C CYS A 228 43.10 -28.69 26.86
N PRO A 229 42.31 -27.63 26.67
CA PRO A 229 41.01 -27.46 27.33
C PRO A 229 39.91 -28.43 26.85
N VAL A 230 40.15 -29.17 25.76
CA VAL A 230 39.15 -30.09 25.19
C VAL A 230 39.40 -31.55 25.59
N CYS A 231 40.64 -32.02 25.51
CA CYS A 231 40.98 -33.42 25.78
C CYS A 231 41.92 -33.63 26.98
N GLY A 232 42.39 -32.55 27.62
CA GLY A 232 43.30 -32.62 28.77
C GLY A 232 44.74 -33.01 28.45
N TYR A 233 45.12 -33.13 27.17
CA TYR A 233 46.48 -33.48 26.77
C TYR A 233 47.51 -32.49 27.31
N ARG A 234 48.59 -33.02 27.90
CA ARG A 234 49.65 -32.26 28.57
C ARG A 234 50.92 -32.23 27.71
N THR A 235 51.50 -31.04 27.55
CA THR A 235 52.75 -30.84 26.81
C THR A 235 53.56 -29.71 27.42
N LYS A 236 54.88 -29.72 27.23
CA LYS A 236 55.73 -28.57 27.57
C LYS A 236 55.88 -27.58 26.41
N LEU A 237 55.56 -28.02 25.19
CA LEU A 237 55.73 -27.24 23.95
C LEU A 237 54.37 -26.72 23.47
N LYS A 238 54.30 -25.42 23.19
CA LYS A 238 53.13 -24.77 22.61
C LYS A 238 53.06 -25.02 21.11
N SER A 239 51.98 -25.64 20.64
CA SER A 239 51.67 -25.85 19.21
C SER A 239 50.37 -25.13 18.82
N ALA A 240 50.15 -24.94 17.52
CA ALA A 240 48.90 -24.36 17.01
C ALA A 240 47.70 -25.30 17.19
N PHE A 241 47.90 -26.61 17.08
CA PHE A 241 46.88 -27.64 17.23
C PHE A 241 47.26 -28.61 18.33
N CYS A 242 46.29 -29.16 19.05
CA CYS A 242 46.53 -30.21 20.03
C CYS A 242 46.98 -31.51 19.33
N PRO A 243 48.12 -32.11 19.68
CA PRO A 243 48.58 -33.35 19.06
C PRO A 243 47.65 -34.56 19.29
N ALA A 244 46.87 -34.54 20.37
CA ALA A 244 46.00 -35.67 20.73
C ALA A 244 44.61 -35.60 20.10
N CYS A 245 43.92 -34.44 20.19
CA CYS A 245 42.55 -34.31 19.67
C CYS A 245 42.44 -33.42 18.42
N GLY A 246 43.54 -32.85 17.94
CA GLY A 246 43.56 -32.02 16.73
C GLY A 246 42.92 -30.63 16.86
N VAL A 247 42.37 -30.27 18.02
CA VAL A 247 41.70 -28.97 18.19
C VAL A 247 42.66 -27.80 17.97
N ASP A 248 42.19 -26.77 17.27
CA ASP A 248 42.93 -25.53 17.05
C ASP A 248 42.93 -24.65 18.31
N LEU A 249 44.13 -24.37 18.83
CA LEU A 249 44.37 -23.64 20.07
C LEU A 249 44.96 -22.25 19.84
N ARG A 250 44.94 -21.77 18.59
CA ARG A 250 45.39 -20.41 18.25
C ARG A 250 44.38 -19.38 18.77
N GLN A 251 44.85 -18.49 19.63
CA GLN A 251 44.07 -17.33 20.07
C GLN A 251 43.95 -16.32 18.93
N LEU A 252 42.72 -15.88 18.65
CA LEU A 252 42.45 -14.88 17.62
C LEU A 252 42.68 -13.49 18.22
N ILE A 253 43.75 -12.81 17.77
CA ILE A 253 44.05 -11.43 18.15
C ILE A 253 43.44 -10.52 17.09
N ARG A 254 42.65 -9.52 17.49
CA ARG A 254 42.17 -8.48 16.55
C ARG A 254 43.38 -7.78 15.93
N LYS A 255 43.40 -7.68 14.60
CA LYS A 255 44.08 -6.55 13.95
C LYS A 255 43.20 -5.31 14.13
#